data_AF-A0A961HS62-F1
#
_entry.id   AF-A0A961HS62-F1
#
_cell.length_a   1.000
_cell.length_b   1.000
_cell.length_c   1.000
_cell.angle_alpha   90.00
_cell.angle_beta   90.00
_cell.angle_gamma   90.00
#
_symmetry.space_group_name_H-M   'P 1'
#
loop_
_entity.id
_entity.type
_entity.pdbx_description
1 polymer ?
#
loop_
_entity_poly.entity_id
_entity_poly.type
_entity_poly.pdbx_seq_one_letter_code
_entity_poly.pdbx_strand_id
1 'polypeptide(L)'
;MKLSVRSFHAILFLGLLAIGCQGDTDPAKKQDPGMETLPFLKSENFQGKAEVAVYTGKTMRYGHLRDARLVTVTVFEPFIKDELVKSESESDFYVLKQNQVLTFQTGVYPYRQMNSLFWSRDSGKLLKASMSTQEWCGTTYKEIRNRKSLLEFHYGSYWQGEGLGYELIDVPEYSAYHHLYDEMPLLARSSAIHDTEAKIFPMLMSSQVNRPDRDIYGISRKPAYRDATIKVVMDELLFDGVMRPVKKIVLRR
;
A
#
# COMPACT_ATOMS: atom_id res chain seq x y z
N MET A 1 -15.93 12.49 -53.40
CA MET A 1 -17.20 13.10 -53.83
C MET A 1 -18.37 12.40 -53.14
N LYS A 2 -18.97 13.03 -52.13
CA LYS A 2 -20.43 13.05 -51.87
C LYS A 2 -20.72 14.10 -50.79
N LEU A 3 -21.28 15.20 -51.28
CA LEU A 3 -21.91 16.31 -50.55
C LEU A 3 -23.17 15.83 -49.81
N SER A 4 -23.67 16.70 -48.91
CA SER A 4 -25.08 17.16 -48.80
C SER A 4 -25.76 16.78 -47.48
N VAL A 5 -26.61 17.60 -46.81
CA VAL A 5 -27.01 19.02 -46.80
C VAL A 5 -27.68 19.20 -45.41
N ARG A 6 -27.61 20.40 -44.84
CA ARG A 6 -28.28 20.78 -43.59
C ARG A 6 -29.78 21.01 -43.80
N SER A 7 -30.60 20.59 -42.83
CA SER A 7 -31.99 21.05 -42.67
C SER A 7 -32.21 21.60 -41.27
N PHE A 8 -32.65 22.86 -41.20
CA PHE A 8 -33.13 23.53 -40.00
C PHE A 8 -34.57 23.10 -39.72
N HIS A 9 -34.89 22.76 -38.47
CA HIS A 9 -36.25 22.84 -37.94
C HIS A 9 -36.19 23.61 -36.61
N ALA A 10 -36.86 24.75 -36.59
CA ALA A 10 -37.14 25.52 -35.39
C ALA A 10 -38.22 24.79 -34.59
N ILE A 11 -37.92 24.42 -33.34
CA ILE A 11 -38.91 23.97 -32.38
C ILE A 11 -38.87 24.95 -31.20
N LEU A 12 -39.97 25.69 -31.08
CA LEU A 12 -40.34 26.56 -29.99
C LEU A 12 -40.49 25.70 -28.73
N PHE A 13 -39.60 25.85 -27.74
CA PHE A 13 -39.77 25.23 -26.42
C PHE A 13 -40.12 26.28 -25.36
N LEU A 14 -41.26 26.00 -24.75
CA LEU A 14 -41.98 26.73 -23.71
C LEU A 14 -41.10 26.91 -22.47
N GLY A 15 -41.02 28.14 -21.98
CA GLY A 15 -40.33 28.46 -20.73
C GLY A 15 -41.03 27.83 -19.53
N LEU A 16 -40.32 26.95 -18.83
CA LEU A 16 -40.59 26.58 -17.45
C LEU A 16 -39.44 27.12 -16.60
N LEU A 17 -39.77 28.04 -15.67
CA LEU A 17 -38.91 28.39 -14.56
C LEU A 17 -38.68 27.13 -13.71
N ALA A 18 -37.51 26.51 -13.86
CA ALA A 18 -36.96 25.62 -12.86
C ALA A 18 -35.98 26.43 -12.01
N ILE A 19 -36.34 26.58 -10.74
CA ILE A 19 -35.53 27.12 -9.66
C ILE A 19 -34.15 26.45 -9.73
N GLY A 20 -33.12 27.26 -9.95
CA GLY A 20 -31.75 26.79 -9.90
C GLY A 20 -31.44 26.31 -8.48
N CYS A 21 -31.39 24.99 -8.29
CA CYS A 21 -30.53 24.45 -7.26
C CYS A 21 -29.10 24.84 -7.66
N GLN A 22 -28.54 25.82 -6.96
CA GLN A 22 -27.11 25.96 -6.83
C GLN A 22 -26.57 24.56 -6.53
N GLY A 23 -25.79 24.01 -7.46
CA GLY A 23 -25.00 22.84 -7.15
C GLY A 23 -24.15 23.21 -5.96
N ASP A 24 -24.43 22.57 -4.82
CA ASP A 24 -23.44 22.45 -3.76
C ASP A 24 -22.17 21.96 -4.43
N THR A 25 -21.20 22.86 -4.56
CA THR A 25 -19.83 22.46 -4.82
C THR A 25 -19.39 21.69 -3.59
N ASP A 26 -19.60 20.38 -3.63
CA ASP A 26 -19.14 19.39 -2.67
C ASP A 26 -17.65 19.67 -2.39
N PRO A 27 -17.30 20.25 -1.23
CA PRO A 27 -15.92 20.63 -0.97
C PRO A 27 -15.15 19.34 -0.66
N ALA A 28 -14.38 18.91 -1.66
CA ALA A 28 -13.33 17.90 -1.57
C ALA A 28 -13.78 16.44 -1.39
N LYS A 29 -14.31 15.83 -2.46
CA LYS A 29 -13.84 14.48 -2.82
C LYS A 29 -12.35 14.58 -3.19
N LYS A 30 -11.45 14.50 -2.19
CA LYS A 30 -10.03 14.24 -2.45
C LYS A 30 -9.95 12.93 -3.23
N GLN A 31 -9.59 13.06 -4.49
CA GLN A 31 -9.45 11.95 -5.43
C GLN A 31 -8.36 11.03 -4.90
N ASP A 32 -8.67 9.73 -4.81
CA ASP A 32 -7.66 8.73 -4.45
C ASP A 32 -6.51 8.83 -5.46
N PRO A 33 -5.28 9.12 -5.01
CA PRO A 33 -4.16 9.31 -5.90
C PRO A 33 -3.85 8.01 -6.63
N GLY A 34 -4.40 7.88 -7.84
CA GLY A 34 -4.12 6.77 -8.74
C GLY A 34 -2.65 6.73 -9.16
N MET A 35 -2.37 5.91 -10.17
CA MET A 35 -1.00 5.60 -10.58
C MET A 35 -0.19 6.79 -11.08
N GLU A 36 -0.88 7.87 -11.46
CA GLU A 36 -0.28 9.16 -11.81
C GLU A 36 0.60 9.74 -10.71
N THR A 37 0.36 9.35 -9.46
CA THR A 37 1.12 9.82 -8.30
C THR A 37 2.37 9.02 -8.00
N LEU A 38 2.74 8.04 -8.82
CA LEU A 38 4.00 7.30 -8.74
C LEU A 38 4.93 7.70 -9.91
N PRO A 39 5.64 8.84 -9.83
CA PRO A 39 6.51 9.32 -10.91
C PRO A 39 7.54 8.30 -11.41
N PHE A 40 8.02 7.41 -10.53
CA PHE A 40 9.04 6.43 -10.88
C PHE A 40 8.58 5.44 -11.96
N LEU A 41 7.27 5.20 -12.09
CA LEU A 41 6.74 4.30 -13.11
C LEU A 41 6.94 4.83 -14.53
N LYS A 42 7.03 6.16 -14.68
CA LYS A 42 7.33 6.85 -15.94
C LYS A 42 8.84 7.01 -16.17
N SER A 43 9.67 6.62 -15.21
CA SER A 43 11.12 6.74 -15.36
C SER A 43 11.66 5.73 -16.37
N GLU A 44 12.77 6.10 -17.03
CA GLU A 44 13.46 5.24 -17.98
C GLU A 44 13.94 3.92 -17.36
N ASN A 45 14.14 3.91 -16.04
CA ASN A 45 14.61 2.74 -15.30
C ASN A 45 13.50 1.70 -15.04
N PHE A 46 12.24 2.12 -14.98
CA PHE A 46 11.13 1.20 -14.71
C PHE A 46 10.54 0.67 -16.03
N GLN A 47 10.03 1.52 -16.93
CA GLN A 47 9.48 1.15 -18.26
C GLN A 47 8.67 -0.17 -18.31
N GLY A 48 7.96 -0.53 -17.24
CA GLY A 48 7.23 -1.80 -17.12
C GLY A 48 8.08 -3.05 -16.90
N LYS A 49 9.40 -2.92 -16.79
CA LYS A 49 10.34 -3.97 -16.41
C LYS A 49 10.30 -4.21 -14.90
N ALA A 50 10.87 -5.34 -14.48
CA ALA A 50 11.09 -5.62 -13.07
C ALA A 50 12.16 -4.69 -12.49
N GLU A 51 11.87 -4.08 -11.34
CA GLU A 51 12.85 -3.36 -10.54
C GLU A 51 13.23 -4.18 -9.31
N VAL A 52 14.53 -4.31 -9.06
CA VAL A 52 15.07 -4.87 -7.82
C VAL A 52 15.84 -3.77 -7.10
N ALA A 53 15.45 -3.46 -5.87
CA ALA A 53 16.15 -2.51 -5.01
C ALA A 53 16.57 -3.18 -3.71
N VAL A 54 17.77 -2.83 -3.24
CA VAL A 54 18.37 -3.40 -2.03
C VAL A 54 18.69 -2.26 -1.08
N TYR A 55 18.20 -2.39 0.15
CA TYR A 55 18.42 -1.44 1.22
C TYR A 55 19.10 -2.14 2.39
N THR A 56 20.04 -1.45 3.00
CA THR A 56 20.59 -1.80 4.32
C THR A 56 20.12 -0.77 5.33
N GLY A 57 19.86 -1.22 6.54
CA GLY A 57 19.35 -0.35 7.59
C GLY A 57 19.28 -1.08 8.91
N LYS A 58 18.42 -0.60 9.80
CA LYS A 58 18.22 -1.20 11.12
C LYS A 58 16.74 -1.50 11.36
N THR A 59 16.47 -2.65 11.93
CA THR A 59 15.14 -3.06 12.39
C THR A 59 15.18 -3.36 13.88
N MET A 60 14.06 -3.20 14.58
CA MET A 60 13.98 -3.50 16.00
C MET A 60 13.28 -4.85 16.20
N ARG A 61 13.91 -5.75 16.96
CA ARG A 61 13.36 -7.06 17.30
C ARG A 61 13.67 -7.37 18.76
N TYR A 62 12.64 -7.71 19.53
CA TYR A 62 12.74 -7.99 20.97
C TYR A 62 13.45 -6.87 21.75
N GLY A 63 13.14 -5.61 21.45
CA GLY A 63 13.77 -4.46 22.10
C GLY A 63 15.21 -4.15 21.69
N HIS A 64 15.79 -4.92 20.76
CA HIS A 64 17.14 -4.70 20.25
C HIS A 64 17.14 -4.25 18.79
N LEU A 65 17.92 -3.20 18.50
CA LEU A 65 18.15 -2.70 17.16
C LEU A 65 19.16 -3.61 16.45
N ARG A 66 18.83 -4.08 15.25
CA ARG A 66 19.57 -5.08 14.49
C ARG A 66 19.82 -4.60 13.08
N ASP A 67 21.00 -4.86 12.55
CA ASP A 67 21.27 -4.62 11.14
C ASP A 67 20.37 -5.51 10.29
N ALA A 68 19.80 -4.89 9.26
CA ALA A 68 18.80 -5.50 8.42
C ALA A 68 19.08 -5.21 6.95
N ARG A 69 18.72 -6.17 6.11
CA ARG A 69 18.70 -6.04 4.66
C ARG A 69 17.26 -6.19 4.18
N LEU A 70 16.77 -5.20 3.43
CA LEU A 70 15.48 -5.24 2.77
C LEU A 70 15.73 -5.34 1.25
N VAL A 71 15.22 -6.39 0.63
CA VAL A 71 15.18 -6.51 -0.83
C VAL A 71 13.75 -6.28 -1.28
N THR A 72 13.53 -5.33 -2.19
CA THR A 72 12.23 -5.12 -2.80
C THR A 72 12.27 -5.50 -4.27
N VAL A 73 11.26 -6.25 -4.74
CA VAL A 73 11.07 -6.59 -6.15
C VAL A 73 9.73 -6.02 -6.59
N THR A 74 9.75 -5.07 -7.53
CA THR A 74 8.56 -4.38 -8.02
C THR A 74 8.31 -4.74 -9.49
N VAL A 75 7.10 -5.21 -9.81
CA VAL A 75 6.73 -5.69 -11.14
C VAL A 75 5.29 -5.33 -11.47
N PHE A 76 4.97 -5.21 -12.76
CA PHE A 76 3.58 -5.33 -13.22
C PHE A 76 3.26 -6.77 -13.57
N GLU A 77 2.10 -7.25 -13.15
CA GLU A 77 1.65 -8.61 -13.45
C GLU A 77 0.15 -8.62 -13.82
N PRO A 78 -0.25 -9.49 -14.78
CA PRO A 78 -1.66 -9.71 -15.08
C PRO A 78 -2.32 -10.42 -13.90
N PHE A 79 -3.56 -10.05 -13.58
CA PHE A 79 -4.18 -10.41 -12.31
C PHE A 79 -5.68 -10.68 -12.47
N ILE A 80 -6.20 -11.64 -11.71
CA ILE A 80 -7.63 -11.96 -11.63
C ILE A 80 -8.18 -11.23 -10.39
N LYS A 81 -8.89 -10.14 -10.64
CA LYS A 81 -9.32 -9.19 -9.59
C LYS A 81 -10.19 -9.83 -8.50
N ASP A 82 -11.12 -10.70 -8.89
CA ASP A 82 -12.10 -11.26 -7.95
C ASP A 82 -11.47 -12.34 -7.05
N GLU A 83 -10.52 -13.09 -7.59
CA GLU A 83 -9.79 -14.15 -6.88
C GLU A 83 -8.55 -13.64 -6.12
N LEU A 84 -8.07 -12.44 -6.46
CA LEU A 84 -6.85 -11.83 -5.93
C LEU A 84 -5.59 -12.69 -6.17
N VAL A 85 -5.46 -13.20 -7.40
CA VAL A 85 -4.34 -14.06 -7.83
C VAL A 85 -3.76 -13.59 -9.16
N LYS A 86 -2.52 -14.01 -9.43
CA LYS A 86 -1.88 -13.82 -10.74
C LYS A 86 -2.68 -14.55 -11.82
N SER A 87 -2.85 -13.91 -12.97
CA SER A 87 -3.35 -14.56 -14.18
C SER A 87 -2.20 -15.23 -14.94
N GLU A 88 -2.42 -16.45 -15.43
CA GLU A 88 -1.46 -17.15 -16.31
C GLU A 88 -1.65 -16.81 -17.80
N SER A 89 -2.75 -16.15 -18.15
CA SER A 89 -3.01 -15.59 -19.48
C SER A 89 -2.94 -14.06 -19.45
N GLU A 90 -2.96 -13.46 -20.65
CA GLU A 90 -3.30 -12.04 -20.79
C GLU A 90 -4.57 -11.71 -20.00
N SER A 91 -4.57 -10.55 -19.37
CA SER A 91 -5.67 -10.06 -18.53
C SER A 91 -5.89 -8.58 -18.82
N ASP A 92 -7.14 -8.12 -18.79
CA ASP A 92 -7.44 -6.68 -18.87
C ASP A 92 -7.13 -5.96 -17.54
N PHE A 93 -6.83 -6.71 -16.48
CA PHE A 93 -6.53 -6.19 -15.16
C PHE A 93 -5.09 -6.51 -14.75
N TYR A 94 -4.36 -5.47 -14.37
CA TYR A 94 -2.97 -5.56 -13.94
C TYR A 94 -2.79 -4.98 -12.56
N VAL A 95 -1.78 -5.50 -11.85
CA VAL A 95 -1.37 -4.98 -10.55
C VAL A 95 0.09 -4.55 -10.59
N LEU A 96 0.40 -3.48 -9.87
CA LEU A 96 1.75 -3.26 -9.38
C LEU A 96 1.94 -4.17 -8.17
N LYS A 97 2.83 -5.15 -8.27
CA LYS A 97 3.20 -6.01 -7.15
C LYS A 97 4.54 -5.58 -6.60
N GLN A 98 4.64 -5.44 -5.28
CA GLN A 98 5.92 -5.30 -4.59
C GLN A 98 6.11 -6.42 -3.58
N ASN A 99 7.10 -7.27 -3.84
CA ASN A 99 7.62 -8.19 -2.85
C ASN A 99 8.67 -7.46 -2.01
N GLN A 100 8.61 -7.66 -0.70
CA GLN A 100 9.54 -7.11 0.28
C GLN A 100 10.11 -8.27 1.09
N VAL A 101 11.42 -8.51 1.02
CA VAL A 101 12.12 -9.57 1.75
C VAL A 101 13.05 -8.93 2.77
N LEU A 102 12.67 -9.00 4.04
CA LEU A 102 13.42 -8.47 5.18
C LEU A 102 14.23 -9.59 5.82
N THR A 103 15.55 -9.39 5.91
CA THR A 103 16.49 -10.32 6.57
C THR A 103 17.27 -9.62 7.66
N PHE A 104 17.36 -10.21 8.84
CA PHE A 104 18.15 -9.69 9.98
C PHE A 104 18.56 -10.83 10.93
N GLN A 105 19.70 -10.69 11.61
CA GLN A 105 20.21 -11.73 12.51
C GLN A 105 19.62 -11.63 13.92
N THR A 106 19.05 -12.72 14.45
CA THR A 106 18.63 -12.82 15.86
C THR A 106 19.41 -13.90 16.60
N GLY A 107 20.32 -13.50 17.49
CA GLY A 107 21.13 -14.46 18.23
C GLY A 107 21.83 -15.44 17.29
N VAL A 108 21.44 -16.71 17.35
CA VAL A 108 22.06 -17.82 16.60
C VAL A 108 21.45 -18.12 15.23
N TYR A 109 20.38 -17.45 14.79
CA TYR A 109 19.80 -17.65 13.44
C TYR A 109 19.23 -16.37 12.81
N PRO A 110 19.19 -16.28 11.48
CA PRO A 110 18.59 -15.14 10.79
C PRO A 110 17.07 -15.30 10.73
N TYR A 111 16.38 -14.16 10.83
CA TYR A 111 15.01 -14.03 10.39
C TYR A 111 14.95 -13.70 8.90
N ARG A 112 14.03 -14.32 8.17
CA ARG A 112 13.67 -14.08 6.77
C ARG A 112 12.15 -13.95 6.65
N GLN A 113 11.70 -12.70 6.57
CA GLN A 113 10.29 -12.37 6.48
C GLN A 113 9.99 -11.83 5.08
N MET A 114 8.90 -12.30 4.46
CA MET A 114 8.49 -11.84 3.14
C MET A 114 7.07 -11.31 3.18
N ASN A 115 6.86 -10.13 2.61
CA ASN A 115 5.55 -9.54 2.35
C ASN A 115 5.38 -9.30 0.84
N SER A 116 4.17 -9.40 0.35
CA SER A 116 3.79 -9.13 -1.03
C SER A 116 2.59 -8.21 -1.02
N LEU A 117 2.72 -7.03 -1.61
CA LEU A 117 1.65 -6.05 -1.72
C LEU A 117 1.23 -5.90 -3.18
N PHE A 118 -0.07 -5.75 -3.42
CA PHE A 118 -0.66 -5.73 -4.75
C PHE A 118 -1.58 -4.52 -4.86
N TRP A 119 -1.19 -3.55 -5.69
CA TRP A 119 -2.00 -2.37 -5.98
C TRP A 119 -2.56 -2.45 -7.39
N SER A 120 -3.81 -2.03 -7.58
CA SER A 120 -4.40 -1.85 -8.91
C SER A 120 -3.53 -0.93 -9.75
N ARG A 121 -3.12 -1.36 -10.95
CA ARG A 121 -2.32 -0.53 -11.86
C ARG A 121 -3.05 0.76 -12.22
N ASP A 122 -4.36 0.71 -12.38
CA ASP A 122 -5.09 1.87 -12.91
C ASP A 122 -5.45 2.83 -11.77
N SER A 123 -5.88 2.30 -10.62
CA SER A 123 -6.37 3.13 -9.51
C SER A 123 -5.39 3.36 -8.38
N GLY A 124 -4.21 2.72 -8.37
CA GLY A 124 -3.23 2.82 -7.27
C GLY A 124 -3.67 2.22 -5.93
N LYS A 125 -4.93 1.79 -5.80
CA LYS A 125 -5.52 1.19 -4.59
C LYS A 125 -4.92 -0.16 -4.25
N LEU A 126 -4.59 -0.38 -2.98
CA LEU A 126 -4.21 -1.68 -2.45
C LEU A 126 -5.39 -2.66 -2.58
N LEU A 127 -5.14 -3.83 -3.16
CA LEU A 127 -6.11 -4.91 -3.32
C LEU A 127 -5.86 -6.03 -2.31
N LYS A 128 -4.58 -6.36 -2.11
CA LYS A 128 -4.13 -7.48 -1.30
C LYS A 128 -2.77 -7.16 -0.68
N ALA A 129 -2.55 -7.63 0.53
CA ALA A 129 -1.22 -7.77 1.12
C ALA A 129 -1.11 -9.15 1.75
N SER A 130 -0.02 -9.88 1.52
CA SER A 130 0.19 -11.19 2.12
C SER A 130 1.62 -11.37 2.61
N MET A 131 1.76 -11.87 3.82
CA MET A 131 3.02 -11.99 4.54
C MET A 131 3.20 -13.41 5.04
N SER A 132 4.42 -13.93 4.90
CA SER A 132 4.83 -15.15 5.60
C SER A 132 6.18 -14.99 6.30
N THR A 133 6.30 -15.63 7.46
CA THR A 133 7.57 -15.82 8.19
C THR A 133 7.81 -17.30 8.36
N GLN A 134 9.03 -17.75 8.04
CA GLN A 134 9.46 -19.14 8.23
C GLN A 134 10.74 -19.14 9.05
N GLU A 135 10.61 -19.34 10.36
CA GLU A 135 11.69 -19.17 11.32
C GLU A 135 11.82 -20.37 12.24
N TRP A 136 12.95 -20.48 12.92
CA TRP A 136 13.18 -21.58 13.87
C TRP A 136 12.18 -21.57 15.03
N CYS A 137 11.63 -20.42 15.37
CA CYS A 137 10.60 -20.29 16.40
C CYS A 137 9.18 -20.62 15.92
N GLY A 138 8.98 -20.94 14.63
CA GLY A 138 7.69 -21.28 14.05
C GLY A 138 7.36 -20.51 12.77
N THR A 139 6.21 -20.87 12.18
CA THR A 139 5.70 -20.27 10.95
C THR A 139 4.45 -19.44 11.21
N THR A 140 4.31 -18.36 10.44
CA THR A 140 3.13 -17.49 10.47
C THR A 140 2.80 -17.01 9.07
N TYR A 141 1.52 -17.05 8.73
CA TYR A 141 0.94 -16.49 7.52
C TYR A 141 -0.12 -15.44 7.89
N LYS A 142 -0.14 -14.34 7.15
CA LYS A 142 -1.14 -13.26 7.26
C LYS A 142 -1.52 -12.79 5.87
N GLU A 143 -2.80 -12.54 5.63
CA GLU A 143 -3.32 -11.99 4.37
C GLU A 143 -4.41 -10.96 4.63
N ILE A 144 -4.26 -9.79 4.04
CA ILE A 144 -5.28 -8.75 3.95
C ILE A 144 -5.87 -8.80 2.54
N ARG A 145 -7.19 -8.81 2.45
CA ARG A 145 -7.95 -8.57 1.21
C ARG A 145 -8.78 -7.31 1.39
N ASN A 146 -8.58 -6.34 0.51
CA ASN A 146 -9.29 -5.07 0.57
C ASN A 146 -10.63 -5.15 -0.17
N ARG A 147 -11.73 -5.02 0.58
CA ARG A 147 -13.12 -4.98 0.09
C ARG A 147 -13.72 -3.57 0.16
N LYS A 148 -12.90 -2.55 -0.11
CA LYS A 148 -13.22 -1.12 -0.11
C LYS A 148 -13.52 -0.54 1.27
N SER A 149 -14.62 -0.91 1.90
CA SER A 149 -15.03 -0.43 3.24
C SER A 149 -14.58 -1.35 4.36
N LEU A 150 -14.00 -2.49 4.01
CA LEU A 150 -13.66 -3.58 4.91
C LEU A 150 -12.34 -4.22 4.46
N LEU A 151 -11.52 -4.62 5.43
CA LEU A 151 -10.44 -5.58 5.22
C LEU A 151 -10.86 -6.96 5.74
N GLU A 152 -10.72 -7.98 4.90
CA GLU A 152 -10.72 -9.37 5.35
C GLU A 152 -9.27 -9.70 5.77
N PHE A 153 -9.04 -9.93 7.05
CA PHE A 153 -7.72 -10.26 7.58
C PHE A 153 -7.67 -11.73 7.99
N HIS A 154 -7.03 -12.56 7.17
CA HIS A 154 -6.83 -13.97 7.41
C HIS A 154 -5.45 -14.22 8.01
N TYR A 155 -5.35 -15.17 8.94
CA TYR A 155 -4.07 -15.55 9.51
C TYR A 155 -4.01 -17.02 9.92
N GLY A 156 -2.80 -17.53 10.01
CA GLY A 156 -2.45 -18.80 10.62
C GLY A 156 -1.09 -18.68 11.27
N SER A 157 -0.98 -18.92 12.57
CA SER A 157 0.27 -18.75 13.30
C SER A 157 0.52 -19.90 14.28
N TYR A 158 1.80 -20.19 14.51
CA TYR A 158 2.29 -21.13 15.52
C TYR A 158 2.06 -20.63 16.96
N TRP A 159 1.88 -19.32 17.15
CA TRP A 159 1.79 -18.73 18.49
C TRP A 159 0.46 -19.06 19.18
N GLN A 160 0.55 -19.28 20.50
CA GLN A 160 -0.61 -19.63 21.31
C GLN A 160 -1.73 -18.58 21.19
N GLY A 161 -2.94 -19.04 20.86
CA GLY A 161 -4.11 -18.17 20.70
C GLY A 161 -4.16 -17.41 19.37
N GLU A 162 -3.22 -17.66 18.46
CA GLU A 162 -3.14 -17.04 17.13
C GLU A 162 -3.14 -18.11 16.02
N GLY A 163 -3.85 -19.22 16.20
CA GLY A 163 -3.94 -20.31 15.22
C GLY A 163 -4.58 -19.87 13.89
N LEU A 164 -5.33 -20.78 13.25
CA LEU A 164 -6.11 -20.38 12.06
C LEU A 164 -7.27 -19.47 12.47
N GLY A 165 -7.36 -18.30 11.83
CA GLY A 165 -8.38 -17.32 12.13
C GLY A 165 -8.60 -16.32 11.01
N TYR A 166 -9.67 -15.54 11.15
CA TYR A 166 -9.90 -14.37 10.33
C TYR A 166 -10.63 -13.28 11.13
N GLU A 167 -10.42 -12.03 10.74
CA GLU A 167 -11.07 -10.85 11.32
C GLU A 167 -11.58 -9.95 10.19
N LEU A 168 -12.71 -9.28 10.46
CA LEU A 168 -13.24 -8.23 9.61
C LEU A 168 -12.88 -6.89 10.26
N ILE A 169 -12.16 -6.05 9.53
CA ILE A 169 -11.69 -4.76 10.04
C ILE A 169 -12.26 -3.64 9.18
N ASP A 170 -12.99 -2.73 9.79
CA ASP A 170 -13.49 -1.55 9.10
C ASP A 170 -12.34 -0.71 8.56
N VAL A 171 -12.44 -0.37 7.28
CA VAL A 171 -11.58 0.63 6.68
C VAL A 171 -12.10 2.00 7.13
N PRO A 172 -11.25 2.89 7.66
CA PRO A 172 -11.67 4.24 8.00
C PRO A 172 -12.36 4.92 6.83
N GLU A 173 -13.27 5.87 7.11
CA GLU A 173 -13.94 6.62 6.06
C GLU A 173 -12.93 7.21 5.08
N TYR A 174 -13.32 7.31 3.79
CA TYR A 174 -12.46 7.80 2.69
C TYR A 174 -11.84 9.19 2.94
N SER A 175 -12.44 9.98 3.83
CA SER A 175 -11.93 11.28 4.26
C SER A 175 -10.65 11.18 5.09
N ALA A 176 -10.42 10.06 5.77
CA ALA A 176 -9.21 9.79 6.53
C ALA A 176 -8.13 9.21 5.61
N TYR A 177 -6.98 9.88 5.52
CA TYR A 177 -5.80 9.35 4.82
C TYR A 177 -5.34 8.07 5.54
N HIS A 178 -5.60 6.88 5.00
CA HIS A 178 -5.31 5.62 5.67
C HIS A 178 -4.48 4.68 4.80
N HIS A 179 -3.51 3.99 5.42
CA HIS A 179 -2.58 3.09 4.72
C HIS A 179 -2.17 1.94 5.64
N LEU A 180 -1.74 0.82 5.07
CA LEU A 180 -0.91 -0.13 5.82
C LEU A 180 0.50 0.43 5.96
N TYR A 181 1.15 0.14 7.09
CA TYR A 181 2.56 0.46 7.28
C TYR A 181 3.43 -0.11 6.15
N ASP A 182 3.14 -1.32 5.68
CA ASP A 182 3.90 -1.99 4.64
C ASP A 182 3.80 -1.32 3.25
N GLU A 183 2.86 -0.38 3.07
CA GLU A 183 2.76 0.42 1.84
C GLU A 183 3.77 1.57 1.80
N MET A 184 4.34 1.96 2.95
CA MET A 184 5.24 3.11 3.06
C MET A 184 6.44 3.07 2.09
N PRO A 185 7.09 1.93 1.82
CA PRO A 185 8.18 1.87 0.84
C PRO A 185 7.75 2.28 -0.57
N LEU A 186 6.51 1.98 -0.99
CA LEU A 186 5.97 2.45 -2.25
C LEU A 186 5.54 3.92 -2.16
N LEU A 187 4.80 4.29 -1.10
CA LEU A 187 4.27 5.64 -0.91
C LEU A 187 5.36 6.70 -0.74
N ALA A 188 6.53 6.34 -0.20
CA ALA A 188 7.72 7.21 -0.19
C ALA A 188 8.14 7.69 -1.57
N ARG A 189 7.82 6.91 -2.60
CA ARG A 189 8.10 7.19 -4.02
C ARG A 189 6.95 7.93 -4.69
N SER A 190 5.84 8.16 -3.97
CA SER A 190 4.69 8.90 -4.45
C SER A 190 4.91 10.41 -4.34
N SER A 191 4.32 11.16 -5.27
CA SER A 191 4.13 12.60 -5.13
C SER A 191 2.98 12.96 -4.19
N ALA A 192 2.10 12.00 -3.87
CA ALA A 192 0.94 12.22 -3.00
C ALA A 192 1.25 12.13 -1.51
N ILE A 193 2.41 11.62 -1.09
CA ILE A 193 2.79 11.60 0.33
C ILE A 193 3.26 12.99 0.79
N HIS A 194 2.65 13.49 1.84
CA HIS A 194 2.89 14.82 2.41
C HIS A 194 2.63 14.81 3.93
N ASP A 195 2.97 15.91 4.59
CA ASP A 195 2.63 16.13 5.99
C ASP A 195 1.11 16.07 6.18
N THR A 196 0.62 15.08 6.93
CA THR A 196 -0.82 14.90 7.16
C THR A 196 -1.09 14.06 8.41
N GLU A 197 -2.27 14.22 8.98
CA GLU A 197 -2.86 13.20 9.86
C GLU A 197 -3.27 11.99 9.01
N ALA A 198 -3.11 10.81 9.58
CA ALA A 198 -3.38 9.55 8.90
C ALA A 198 -3.86 8.49 9.89
N LYS A 199 -4.51 7.45 9.36
CA LYS A 199 -4.76 6.21 10.09
C LYS A 199 -3.90 5.10 9.53
N ILE A 200 -2.95 4.58 10.32
CA ILE A 200 -2.01 3.57 9.85
C ILE A 200 -2.37 2.21 10.43
N PHE A 201 -2.59 1.24 9.53
CA PHE A 201 -2.74 -0.15 9.90
C PHE A 201 -1.37 -0.75 10.23
N PRO A 202 -1.30 -1.59 11.27
CA PRO A 202 -0.09 -2.25 11.72
C PRO A 202 0.73 -2.97 10.63
N MET A 203 2.05 -2.89 10.71
CA MET A 203 2.99 -3.68 9.91
C MET A 203 2.67 -5.18 10.01
N LEU A 204 2.58 -5.84 8.86
CA LEU A 204 2.32 -7.26 8.76
C LEU A 204 3.56 -8.10 9.04
N MET A 205 4.78 -7.62 8.75
CA MET A 205 6.07 -8.32 8.93
C MET A 205 6.46 -8.56 10.41
N SER A 206 5.64 -9.31 11.12
CA SER A 206 5.84 -9.77 12.48
C SER A 206 5.55 -11.26 12.56
N SER A 207 6.32 -12.01 13.36
CA SER A 207 6.02 -13.43 13.60
C SER A 207 4.71 -13.63 14.36
N GLN A 208 4.26 -12.65 15.15
CA GLN A 208 3.01 -12.69 15.89
C GLN A 208 1.92 -11.86 15.20
N VAL A 209 0.67 -12.29 15.32
CA VAL A 209 -0.53 -11.64 14.78
C VAL A 209 -0.99 -10.51 15.71
N ASN A 210 -1.12 -10.78 17.01
CA ASN A 210 -1.69 -9.88 18.01
C ASN A 210 -0.64 -9.18 18.90
N ARG A 211 0.63 -9.54 18.76
CA ARG A 211 1.74 -9.01 19.58
C ARG A 211 3.01 -8.75 18.75
N PRO A 212 2.98 -7.82 17.79
CA PRO A 212 4.15 -7.57 16.97
C PRO A 212 5.31 -6.98 17.80
N ASP A 213 6.53 -7.46 17.51
CA ASP A 213 7.73 -7.18 18.32
C ASP A 213 8.09 -5.69 18.40
N ARG A 214 7.71 -4.91 17.37
CA ARG A 214 7.61 -3.45 17.41
C ARG A 214 6.90 -2.91 16.18
N ASP A 215 6.09 -1.88 16.38
CA ASP A 215 5.66 -0.95 15.35
C ASP A 215 5.48 0.45 15.99
N ILE A 216 4.98 1.43 15.23
CA ILE A 216 4.69 2.81 15.65
C ILE A 216 3.80 2.92 16.91
N TYR A 217 3.15 1.83 17.33
CA TYR A 217 2.31 1.80 18.53
C TYR A 217 2.80 0.89 19.68
N GLY A 218 4.07 0.46 19.65
CA GLY A 218 4.66 -0.36 20.73
C GLY A 218 4.46 -1.87 20.58
N ILE A 219 4.47 -2.60 21.70
CA ILE A 219 4.71 -4.06 21.79
C ILE A 219 3.42 -4.91 21.72
N SER A 220 2.23 -4.33 21.93
CA SER A 220 0.96 -5.10 22.00
C SER A 220 -0.18 -4.39 21.27
N ARG A 221 -0.86 -5.10 20.35
CA ARG A 221 -2.08 -4.62 19.70
C ARG A 221 -2.85 -5.70 18.94
N LYS A 222 -4.18 -5.60 18.99
CA LYS A 222 -5.06 -6.20 17.97
C LYS A 222 -4.86 -5.50 16.61
N PRO A 223 -5.02 -6.23 15.49
CA PRO A 223 -4.90 -5.70 14.14
C PRO A 223 -6.00 -4.67 13.82
N ALA A 224 -5.72 -3.38 14.02
CA ALA A 224 -6.67 -2.30 13.76
C ALA A 224 -5.95 -1.02 13.33
N TYR A 225 -6.63 -0.22 12.51
CA TYR A 225 -6.20 1.14 12.18
C TYR A 225 -6.12 2.01 13.44
N ARG A 226 -5.15 2.90 13.47
CA ARG A 226 -4.87 3.80 14.59
C ARG A 226 -4.37 5.13 14.07
N ASP A 227 -4.61 6.18 14.84
CA ASP A 227 -4.20 7.53 14.48
C ASP A 227 -2.68 7.67 14.50
N ALA A 228 -2.17 8.38 13.51
CA ALA A 228 -0.77 8.71 13.33
C ALA A 228 -0.63 10.05 12.59
N THR A 229 0.54 10.65 12.69
CA THR A 229 0.96 11.78 11.85
C THR A 229 2.07 11.32 10.92
N ILE A 230 1.91 11.59 9.63
CA ILE A 230 2.96 11.46 8.63
C ILE A 230 3.71 12.78 8.57
N LYS A 231 5.03 12.73 8.71
CA LYS A 231 5.94 13.85 8.45
C LYS A 231 6.92 13.47 7.35
N VAL A 232 6.98 14.30 6.31
CA VAL A 232 7.91 14.13 5.20
C VAL A 232 9.04 15.15 5.37
N VAL A 233 10.23 14.64 5.64
CA VAL A 233 11.43 15.46 5.81
C VAL A 233 12.39 15.15 4.67
N MET A 234 13.04 16.17 4.11
CA MET A 234 14.14 15.95 3.18
C MET A 234 15.39 15.54 3.96
N ASP A 235 16.04 14.48 3.52
CA ASP A 235 17.28 13.96 4.10
C ASP A 235 18.22 13.58 2.96
N GLU A 236 19.41 13.08 3.28
CA GLU A 236 20.35 12.56 2.29
C GLU A 236 20.78 11.14 2.62
N LEU A 237 20.99 10.35 1.57
CA LEU A 237 21.39 8.95 1.63
C LEU A 237 22.63 8.76 0.77
N LEU A 238 23.65 8.07 1.28
CA LEU A 238 24.80 7.66 0.48
C LEU A 238 24.43 6.44 -0.37
N PHE A 239 24.47 6.58 -1.70
CA PHE A 239 24.22 5.50 -2.64
C PHE A 239 25.34 5.47 -3.68
N ASP A 240 26.05 4.33 -3.78
CA ASP A 240 27.22 4.15 -4.65
C ASP A 240 28.27 5.27 -4.53
N GLY A 241 28.57 5.67 -3.28
CA GLY A 241 29.56 6.72 -2.99
C GLY A 241 29.08 8.15 -3.25
N VAL A 242 27.84 8.34 -3.69
CA VAL A 242 27.25 9.66 -3.97
C VAL A 242 26.12 9.95 -2.99
N MET A 243 26.16 11.12 -2.34
CA MET A 243 25.04 11.60 -1.53
C MET A 243 23.87 11.94 -2.44
N ARG A 244 22.69 11.39 -2.14
CA ARG A 244 21.46 11.60 -2.91
C ARG A 244 20.37 12.15 -1.99
N PRO A 245 19.60 13.15 -2.43
CA PRO A 245 18.46 13.63 -1.68
C PRO A 245 17.38 12.55 -1.61
N VAL A 246 16.76 12.40 -0.44
CA VAL A 246 15.68 11.46 -0.19
C VAL A 246 14.54 12.09 0.59
N LYS A 247 13.36 11.50 0.43
CA LYS A 247 12.25 11.73 1.35
C LYS A 247 12.36 10.75 2.51
N LYS A 248 12.46 11.28 3.72
CA LYS A 248 12.34 10.52 4.96
C LYS A 248 10.93 10.66 5.49
N ILE A 249 10.20 9.55 5.50
CA ILE A 249 8.87 9.47 6.11
C ILE A 249 9.05 9.13 7.59
N VAL A 250 8.56 10.01 8.45
CA VAL A 250 8.50 9.80 9.89
C VAL A 250 7.04 9.63 10.28
N LEU A 251 6.70 8.43 10.75
CA LEU A 251 5.40 8.15 11.35
C LEU A 251 5.48 8.42 12.85
N ARG A 252 4.59 9.27 13.35
CA ARG A 252 4.43 9.57 14.78
C ARG A 252 3.04 9.20 15.23
N ARG A 253 2.89 8.93 16.52
CA ARG A 253 1.60 8.86 17.18
C ARG A 253 1.22 10.26 17.68
#